data_AF-A0A6P0ZZ06-F1
#
_entry.id   AF-A0A6P0ZZ06-F1
#
_cell.length_a   1.000
_cell.length_b   1.000
_cell.length_c   1.000
_cell.angle_alpha   90.00
_cell.angle_beta   90.00
_cell.angle_gamma   90.00
#
_symmetry.space_group_name_H-M   'P 1'
#
loop_
_entity.id
_entity.type
_entity.pdbx_description
1 polymer ?
#
loop_
_entity_poly.entity_id
_entity_poly.type
_entity_poly.pdbx_seq_one_letter_code
_entity_poly.pdbx_strand_id
1 'polypeptide(L)'
;MSLTPEQNIEGFIELIKDQPSVFLPENRIDLYQQIDKFPEDVASLSDAIYAWCKKHPKILSALNDKLDSMFDSTLLGKQKGPAESNPKPKPEDYKPLLKNHMRESSPETTKEQKPSDSNK
;
A
#
# COMPACT_ATOMS: atom_id res chain seq x y z
N MET A 1 -19.63 1.97 -7.44
CA MET A 1 -18.96 3.18 -7.97
C MET A 1 -17.77 2.73 -8.80
N SER A 2 -17.47 3.37 -9.93
CA SER A 2 -16.25 3.06 -10.70
C SER A 2 -15.12 3.93 -10.16
N LEU A 3 -14.18 3.32 -9.43
CA LEU A 3 -12.98 4.01 -8.94
C LEU A 3 -12.05 4.32 -10.11
N THR A 4 -11.36 5.47 -10.06
CA THR A 4 -10.32 5.77 -11.05
C THR A 4 -9.07 4.93 -10.77
N PRO A 5 -8.22 4.70 -11.80
CA PRO A 5 -6.96 4.00 -11.62
C PRO A 5 -6.07 4.60 -10.53
N GLU A 6 -6.03 5.93 -10.41
CA GLU A 6 -5.30 6.63 -9.35
C GLU A 6 -5.84 6.28 -7.96
N GLN A 7 -7.17 6.27 -7.79
CA GLN A 7 -7.81 5.96 -6.51
C GLN A 7 -7.54 4.52 -6.07
N ASN A 8 -7.52 3.58 -7.00
CA ASN A 8 -7.16 2.19 -6.71
C ASN A 8 -5.72 2.07 -6.20
N ILE A 9 -4.78 2.77 -6.86
CA ILE A 9 -3.37 2.76 -6.45
C ILE A 9 -3.21 3.42 -5.08
N GLU A 10 -3.85 4.57 -4.87
CA GLU A 10 -3.82 5.30 -3.59
C GLU A 10 -4.39 4.47 -2.45
N GLY A 11 -5.57 3.85 -2.64
CA GLY A 11 -6.16 2.98 -1.63
C GLY A 11 -5.29 1.76 -1.32
N PHE A 12 -4.58 1.23 -2.32
CA PHE A 12 -3.65 0.12 -2.10
C PHE A 12 -2.40 0.55 -1.30
N ILE A 13 -1.86 1.73 -1.59
CA ILE A 13 -0.77 2.32 -0.80
C ILE A 13 -1.20 2.52 0.67
N GLU A 14 -2.38 3.11 0.87
CA GLU A 14 -2.91 3.35 2.21
C GLU A 14 -3.28 2.04 2.93
N LEU A 15 -3.61 0.98 2.19
CA LEU A 15 -3.80 -0.35 2.78
C LEU A 15 -2.49 -0.93 3.30
N ILE A 16 -1.39 -0.81 2.55
CA ILE A 16 -0.06 -1.27 2.97
C ILE A 16 0.37 -0.54 4.26
N LYS A 17 0.15 0.77 4.31
CA LYS A 17 0.54 1.63 5.43
C LYS A 17 -0.30 1.41 6.69
N ASP A 18 -1.61 1.31 6.54
CA ASP A 18 -2.56 1.28 7.66
C ASP A 18 -2.83 -0.13 8.17
N GLN A 19 -2.79 -1.13 7.28
CA GLN A 19 -3.04 -2.53 7.62
C GLN A 19 -1.97 -3.48 7.07
N PRO A 20 -0.68 -3.28 7.39
CA PRO A 20 0.37 -4.17 6.91
C PRO A 20 0.20 -5.63 7.34
N SER A 21 -0.54 -5.88 8.43
CA SER A 21 -0.85 -7.22 8.92
C SER A 21 -1.65 -8.08 7.94
N VAL A 22 -2.39 -7.49 6.98
CA VAL A 22 -3.09 -8.24 5.93
C VAL A 22 -2.12 -8.81 4.89
N PHE A 23 -0.92 -8.23 4.79
CA PHE A 23 0.16 -8.71 3.93
C PHE A 23 1.02 -9.70 4.72
N LEU A 24 0.76 -10.99 4.51
CA LEU A 24 1.64 -12.06 4.98
C LEU A 24 3.05 -11.92 4.36
N PRO A 25 4.10 -12.49 4.99
CA PRO A 25 5.47 -12.42 4.48
C PRO A 25 5.59 -12.89 3.03
N GLU A 26 4.90 -13.98 2.68
CA GLU A 26 4.85 -14.52 1.31
C GLU A 26 4.23 -13.53 0.32
N ASN A 27 3.14 -12.84 0.71
CA ASN A 27 2.48 -11.85 -0.14
C ASN A 27 3.39 -10.65 -0.38
N ARG A 28 4.20 -10.26 0.61
CA ARG A 28 5.15 -9.15 0.49
C ARG A 28 6.29 -9.50 -0.45
N ILE A 29 6.84 -10.70 -0.34
CA ILE A 29 7.90 -11.17 -1.24
C ILE A 29 7.37 -11.25 -2.67
N ASP A 30 6.18 -11.84 -2.87
CA ASP A 30 5.58 -11.93 -4.19
C ASP A 30 5.29 -10.54 -4.77
N LEU A 31 4.64 -9.65 -4.01
CA LEU A 31 4.35 -8.29 -4.46
C LEU A 31 5.64 -7.51 -4.80
N TYR A 32 6.72 -7.68 -4.02
CA TYR A 32 8.01 -7.04 -4.30
C TYR A 32 8.65 -7.57 -5.60
N GLN A 33 8.43 -8.83 -5.97
CA GLN A 33 8.89 -9.38 -7.25
C GLN A 33 7.99 -8.99 -8.43
N GLN A 34 6.68 -8.87 -8.19
CA GLN A 34 5.71 -8.51 -9.21
C GLN A 34 5.79 -7.01 -9.57
N ILE A 35 6.05 -6.14 -8.59
CA ILE A 35 6.04 -4.69 -8.81
C ILE A 35 7.11 -4.20 -9.79
N ASP A 36 8.25 -4.90 -9.88
CA ASP A 36 9.27 -4.63 -10.92
C ASP A 36 8.76 -4.94 -12.33
N LYS A 37 7.82 -5.88 -12.46
CA LYS A 37 7.21 -6.29 -13.74
C LYS A 37 5.97 -5.46 -14.08
N PHE A 38 5.44 -4.69 -13.14
CA PHE A 38 4.27 -3.87 -13.40
C PHE A 38 4.61 -2.75 -14.40
N PRO A 39 3.65 -2.31 -15.20
CA PRO A 39 3.82 -1.17 -16.09
C PRO A 39 3.93 0.14 -15.31
N GLU A 40 4.50 1.18 -15.92
CA GLU A 40 4.63 2.53 -15.33
C GLU A 40 3.37 3.39 -15.55
N ASP A 41 2.54 3.04 -16.53
CA ASP A 41 1.27 3.71 -16.81
C ASP A 41 0.25 3.47 -15.69
N VAL A 42 -0.37 4.55 -15.20
CA VAL A 42 -1.34 4.51 -14.08
C VAL A 42 -2.48 3.52 -14.31
N ALA A 43 -3.08 3.53 -15.51
CA ALA A 43 -4.19 2.63 -15.83
C ALA A 43 -3.76 1.16 -15.76
N SER A 44 -2.64 0.84 -16.40
CA SER A 44 -2.10 -0.51 -16.46
C SER A 44 -1.53 -0.97 -15.11
N LEU A 45 -0.97 -0.06 -14.31
CA LEU A 45 -0.48 -0.33 -12.96
C LEU A 45 -1.64 -0.65 -12.04
N SER A 46 -2.72 0.13 -12.08
CA SER A 46 -3.94 -0.16 -11.34
C SER A 46 -4.52 -1.52 -11.71
N ASP A 47 -4.57 -1.86 -13.00
CA ASP A 47 -5.08 -3.15 -13.45
C ASP A 47 -4.18 -4.30 -12.98
N ALA A 48 -2.84 -4.13 -13.06
CA ALA A 48 -1.88 -5.10 -12.58
C ALA A 48 -1.98 -5.34 -11.05
N ILE A 49 -2.12 -4.28 -10.25
CA ILE A 49 -2.34 -4.36 -8.81
C ILE A 49 -3.66 -5.09 -8.52
N TYR A 50 -4.73 -4.75 -9.23
CA TYR A 50 -6.03 -5.38 -9.05
C TYR A 50 -5.99 -6.87 -9.42
N ALA A 51 -5.37 -7.21 -10.54
CA ALA A 51 -5.15 -8.58 -10.99
C ALA A 51 -4.31 -9.40 -10.00
N TRP A 52 -3.32 -8.76 -9.36
CA TRP A 52 -2.56 -9.36 -8.27
C TRP A 52 -3.43 -9.58 -7.03
N CYS A 53 -4.19 -8.57 -6.60
CA CYS A 53 -5.10 -8.68 -5.44
C CYS A 53 -6.13 -9.81 -5.62
N LYS A 54 -6.61 -10.08 -6.84
CA LYS A 54 -7.51 -11.22 -7.12
C LYS A 54 -6.92 -12.58 -6.72
N LYS A 55 -5.60 -12.73 -6.73
CA LYS A 55 -4.90 -13.95 -6.26
C LYS A 55 -4.84 -14.03 -4.73
N HIS A 56 -5.02 -12.89 -4.04
CA HIS A 56 -4.95 -12.76 -2.59
C HIS A 56 -6.30 -12.24 -2.04
N PRO A 57 -7.33 -13.10 -1.91
CA PRO A 57 -8.69 -12.67 -1.58
C PRO A 57 -8.79 -11.87 -0.27
N LYS A 58 -7.93 -12.15 0.72
CA LYS A 58 -7.85 -11.38 1.97
C LYS A 58 -7.43 -9.93 1.74
N ILE A 59 -6.41 -9.72 0.88
CA ILE A 59 -5.92 -8.39 0.54
C ILE A 59 -6.95 -7.67 -0.34
N LEU A 60 -7.55 -8.37 -1.30
CA LEU A 60 -8.63 -7.79 -2.11
C LEU A 60 -9.81 -7.33 -1.26
N SER A 61 -10.23 -8.12 -0.27
CA SER A 61 -11.30 -7.73 0.65
C SER A 61 -10.91 -6.48 1.44
N ALA A 62 -9.72 -6.45 2.01
CA ALA A 62 -9.24 -5.30 2.78
C ALA A 62 -9.05 -4.05 1.90
N LEU A 63 -8.65 -4.22 0.64
CA LEU A 63 -8.55 -3.15 -0.33
C LEU A 63 -9.92 -2.55 -0.65
N ASN A 64 -10.92 -3.38 -0.94
CA ASN A 64 -12.28 -2.89 -1.20
C ASN A 64 -12.86 -2.17 0.02
N ASP A 65 -12.66 -2.70 1.22
CA ASP A 65 -13.09 -2.06 2.48
C ASP A 65 -12.41 -0.71 2.69
N LYS A 66 -11.10 -0.63 2.40
CA LYS A 66 -10.34 0.61 2.47
C LYS A 66 -10.79 1.63 1.43
N LEU A 67 -11.04 1.19 0.19
CA LEU A 67 -11.51 2.05 -0.89
C LEU A 67 -12.93 2.57 -0.63
N ASP A 68 -13.81 1.72 -0.10
CA ASP A 68 -15.13 2.11 0.38
C ASP A 68 -14.98 3.14 1.50
N SER A 69 -14.19 2.87 2.53
CA SER A 69 -13.98 3.84 3.61
C SER A 69 -13.35 5.17 3.16
N MET A 70 -12.51 5.19 2.13
CA MET A 70 -11.82 6.40 1.67
C MET A 70 -12.65 7.23 0.68
N PHE A 71 -13.43 6.56 -0.18
CA PHE A 71 -14.13 7.19 -1.30
C PHE A 71 -15.66 7.07 -1.21
N ASP A 72 -16.20 6.38 -0.21
CA ASP A 72 -17.62 6.37 0.06
C ASP A 72 -18.08 7.78 0.42
N SER A 73 -18.81 8.35 -0.53
CA SER A 73 -19.34 9.70 -0.44
C SER A 73 -20.60 9.79 0.44
N THR A 74 -21.10 8.66 0.97
CA THR A 74 -22.28 8.62 1.85
C THR A 74 -21.96 8.87 3.32
N LEU A 75 -20.69 8.76 3.72
CA LEU A 75 -20.17 9.22 5.03
C LEU A 75 -19.75 10.71 5.01
N LEU A 76 -20.47 11.55 4.27
CA LEU A 76 -20.32 13.02 4.26
C LEU A 76 -20.68 13.60 5.64
N GLY A 77 -19.81 13.43 6.62
CA GLY A 77 -20.09 13.86 7.98
C GLY A 77 -18.88 14.00 8.89
N LYS A 78 -17.87 13.12 8.83
CA LYS A 78 -16.77 13.19 9.80
C LYS A 78 -15.39 12.79 9.25
N GLN A 79 -14.60 13.85 9.04
CA GLN A 79 -13.14 13.94 9.17
C GLN A 79 -12.24 13.18 8.18
N LYS A 80 -11.54 13.96 7.34
CA LYS A 80 -10.06 13.97 7.35
C LYS A 80 -9.48 15.26 6.75
N GLY A 81 -9.05 16.18 7.63
CA GLY A 81 -7.95 17.15 7.46
C GLY A 81 -7.98 18.15 6.30
N PRO A 82 -7.22 19.27 6.40
CA PRO A 82 -7.03 20.16 5.27
C PRO A 82 -6.39 19.36 4.13
N ALA A 83 -6.85 19.62 2.91
CA ALA A 83 -6.15 19.23 1.70
C ALA A 83 -4.75 19.88 1.73
N GLU A 84 -3.80 19.26 2.41
CA GLU A 84 -2.40 19.47 2.10
C GLU A 84 -2.26 19.03 0.66
N SER A 85 -2.13 20.02 -0.22
CA SER A 85 -1.63 19.90 -1.58
C SER A 85 -0.22 19.30 -1.56
N ASN A 86 -0.09 18.06 -1.10
CA ASN A 86 1.02 17.23 -1.51
C ASN A 86 0.79 16.99 -3.01
N PRO A 87 1.75 17.34 -3.89
CA PRO A 87 1.61 17.05 -5.29
C PRO A 87 1.29 15.56 -5.42
N LYS A 88 0.18 15.24 -6.11
CA LYS A 88 -0.14 13.86 -6.43
C LYS A 88 1.12 13.21 -7.03
N PRO A 89 1.54 12.03 -6.54
CA PRO A 89 2.70 11.34 -7.09
C PRO A 89 2.54 11.25 -8.60
N LYS A 90 3.63 11.46 -9.35
CA LYS A 90 3.58 11.20 -10.78
C LYS A 90 3.44 9.68 -11.00
N PRO A 91 2.98 9.24 -12.18
CA PRO A 91 2.87 7.82 -12.52
C PRO A 91 4.16 7.03 -12.23
N GLU A 92 5.31 7.65 -12.52
CA GLU A 92 6.66 7.13 -12.28
C GLU A 92 7.00 6.95 -10.79
N ASP A 93 6.38 7.71 -9.89
CA ASP A 93 6.65 7.68 -8.45
C ASP A 93 5.87 6.58 -7.71
N TYR A 94 4.84 5.98 -8.31
CA TYR A 94 4.01 5.00 -7.60
C TYR A 94 4.75 3.71 -7.28
N LYS A 95 5.56 3.19 -8.21
CA LYS A 95 6.36 1.97 -7.97
C LYS A 95 7.35 2.13 -6.82
N PRO A 96 8.21 3.18 -6.78
CA PRO A 96 9.12 3.36 -5.65
C PRO A 96 8.37 3.63 -4.35
N LEU A 97 7.25 4.35 -4.38
CA LEU A 97 6.43 4.61 -3.20
C LEU A 97 5.87 3.32 -2.59
N LEU A 98 5.33 2.43 -3.42
CA LEU A 98 4.84 1.12 -3.00
C LEU A 98 5.95 0.26 -2.38
N LYS A 99 7.13 0.18 -3.04
CA LYS A 99 8.29 -0.55 -2.49
C LYS A 99 8.73 0.02 -1.14
N ASN A 100 8.77 1.34 -1.02
CA ASN A 100 9.17 2.01 0.21
C ASN A 100 8.19 1.69 1.36
N HIS A 101 6.89 1.87 1.15
CA HIS A 101 5.89 1.57 2.17
C HIS A 101 5.86 0.09 2.57
N MET A 102 6.08 -0.84 1.64
CA MET A 102 6.20 -2.26 1.98
C MET A 102 7.42 -2.57 2.85
N ARG A 103 8.55 -1.89 2.61
CA ARG A 103 9.75 -2.00 3.45
C ARG A 103 9.46 -1.47 4.84
N GLU A 104 8.94 -0.25 4.95
CA GLU A 104 8.65 0.40 6.24
C GLU A 104 7.59 -0.34 7.06
N SER A 105 6.59 -0.90 6.39
CA SER A 105 5.50 -1.61 7.06
C SER A 105 5.85 -3.07 7.36
N SER A 106 7.06 -3.51 7.04
CA SER A 106 7.61 -4.77 7.55
C SER A 106 8.11 -4.54 8.97
N PRO A 107 7.70 -5.39 9.93
CA PRO A 107 8.45 -5.46 11.16
C PRO A 107 9.82 -5.99 10.75
N GLU A 108 10.77 -5.08 10.48
CA GLU A 108 12.16 -5.42 10.67
C GLU A 108 12.22 -6.07 12.05
N THR A 109 12.72 -7.28 12.08
CA THR A 109 13.31 -7.82 13.29
C THR A 109 14.35 -6.79 13.74
N THR A 110 13.95 -5.85 14.60
CA THR A 110 14.85 -5.10 15.46
C THR A 110 15.41 -6.06 16.50
N LYS A 111 16.19 -7.03 16.02
CA LYS A 111 17.41 -7.51 16.62
C LYS A 111 18.44 -7.10 15.56
N GLU A 112 19.22 -6.04 15.72
CA GLU A 112 20.25 -5.95 16.74
C GLU A 112 20.90 -4.56 16.69
N GLN A 113 20.79 -3.78 17.75
CA GLN A 113 21.97 -3.11 18.29
C GLN A 113 22.02 -3.45 19.78
N LYS A 114 22.53 -4.65 20.07
CA LYS A 114 23.22 -4.90 21.32
C LYS A 114 24.65 -5.30 20.98
N PRO A 115 25.65 -4.51 21.37
CA PRO A 115 26.82 -5.07 21.99
C PRO A 115 26.59 -5.06 23.49
N SER A 116 26.58 -6.26 24.06
CA SER A 116 26.85 -6.46 25.47
C SER A 116 28.36 -6.29 25.67
N ASP A 117 28.78 -5.41 26.55
CA ASP A 117 30.01 -5.52 27.35
C ASP A 117 29.75 -4.66 28.61
N SER A 118 29.31 -5.25 29.73
CA SER A 118 30.20 -5.68 30.82
C SER A 118 31.40 -4.75 31.02
N ASN A 119 31.45 -3.98 32.12
CA ASN A 119 32.30 -4.34 33.26
C ASN A 119 32.21 -3.30 34.40
N LYS A 120 32.03 -3.86 35.61
CA LYS A 120 32.56 -3.45 36.92
C LYS A 120 32.17 -2.11 37.56
#